data_AF-A7RLJ3-F1
#
_entry.id   AF-A7RLJ3-F1
#
_cell.length_a   1.000
_cell.length_b   1.000
_cell.length_c   1.000
_cell.angle_alpha   90.00
_cell.angle_beta   90.00
_cell.angle_gamma   90.00
#
_symmetry.space_group_name_H-M   'P 1'
#
loop_
_entity.id
_entity.type
_entity.pdbx_description
1 polymer ?
#
loop_
_entity_poly.entity_id
_entity_poly.type
_entity_poly.pdbx_seq_one_letter_code
_entity_poly.pdbx_strand_id
1 'polypeptide(L)'
;IGLTISYFTCIGLQYLSLSALGLQYLSLPALGLQYLSLPALGLQYLSLPALGLQYLSLPALGLQYLSLPALGLQYLSLSALGLQYLSLTALGLQYLSLPALGLQYLSLPALGLQYLSLPALGL
;
A
#
# COMPACT_ATOMS: atom_id res chain seq x y z
N ILE A 1 -10.86 -2.78 18.02
CA ILE A 1 -9.73 -2.34 18.86
C ILE A 1 -9.10 -1.14 18.16
N GLY A 2 -9.49 0.07 18.56
CA GLY A 2 -8.95 1.31 17.98
C GLY A 2 -7.64 1.62 18.67
N LEU A 3 -6.52 1.22 18.06
CA LEU A 3 -5.19 1.66 18.47
C LEU A 3 -5.00 3.07 17.93
N THR A 4 -4.83 4.03 18.82
CA THR A 4 -4.81 5.45 18.45
C THR A 4 -3.53 5.88 17.75
N ILE A 5 -2.39 5.22 17.99
CA ILE A 5 -1.21 5.23 17.12
C ILE A 5 -0.45 3.91 17.35
N SER A 6 0.09 3.28 16.30
CA SER A 6 1.05 2.17 16.44
C SER A 6 2.36 2.55 15.76
N TYR A 7 3.44 2.64 16.54
CA TYR A 7 4.80 2.82 16.04
C TYR A 7 5.50 1.47 16.11
N PHE A 8 5.84 0.90 14.96
CA PHE A 8 6.70 -0.27 14.90
C PHE A 8 8.07 0.17 14.35
N THR A 9 9.12 -0.03 15.13
CA THR A 9 10.50 0.22 14.70
C THR A 9 11.01 -0.98 13.91
N CYS A 10 11.45 -0.73 12.67
CA CYS A 10 12.16 -1.65 11.76
C CYS A 10 11.92 -3.15 12.01
N ILE A 11 10.92 -3.70 11.33
CA ILE A 11 10.54 -5.10 11.47
C ILE A 11 10.94 -5.86 10.20
N GLY A 12 11.84 -6.84 10.36
CA GLY A 12 12.10 -7.87 9.35
C GLY A 12 11.33 -9.13 9.73
N LEU A 13 10.19 -9.39 9.09
CA LEU A 13 9.41 -10.61 9.28
C LEU A 13 9.23 -11.33 7.94
N GLN A 14 9.12 -12.65 7.99
CA GLN A 14 8.84 -13.44 6.78
C GLN A 14 7.38 -13.30 6.34
N TYR A 15 6.45 -13.36 7.30
CA TYR A 15 5.01 -13.32 7.05
C TYR A 15 4.31 -12.41 8.06
N LEU A 16 3.42 -11.55 7.56
CA LEU A 16 2.50 -10.79 8.39
C LEU A 16 1.09 -10.87 7.79
N SER A 17 0.12 -11.25 8.62
CA SER A 17 -1.29 -11.31 8.26
C SER A 17 -2.11 -10.62 9.34
N LEU A 18 -2.81 -9.54 8.98
CA LEU A 18 -3.77 -8.87 9.87
C LEU A 18 -5.13 -8.88 9.20
N SER A 19 -6.15 -9.43 9.88
CA SER A 19 -7.45 -9.75 9.29
C SER A 19 -8.31 -8.53 8.97
N ALA A 20 -8.32 -7.52 9.83
CA ALA A 20 -8.97 -6.24 9.55
C ALA A 20 -8.37 -5.15 10.44
N LEU A 21 -7.97 -4.02 9.84
CA LEU A 21 -7.45 -2.88 10.57
C LEU A 21 -8.21 -1.60 10.19
N GLY A 22 -8.72 -0.93 11.22
CA GLY A 22 -9.29 0.41 11.15
C GLY A 22 -8.52 1.33 12.09
N LEU A 23 -7.64 2.17 11.58
CA LEU A 23 -6.85 3.12 12.38
C LEU A 23 -6.95 4.53 11.79
N GLN A 24 -6.74 5.53 12.64
CA GLN A 24 -6.68 6.92 12.19
C GLN A 24 -5.33 7.21 11.53
N TYR A 25 -4.24 6.80 12.17
CA TYR A 25 -2.87 7.06 11.73
C TYR A 25 -2.02 5.78 11.84
N LEU A 26 -1.26 5.49 10.79
CA LEU A 26 -0.24 4.44 10.80
C LEU A 26 1.04 4.97 10.16
N SER A 27 2.15 4.85 10.88
CA SER A 27 3.48 5.21 10.39
C SER A 27 4.43 4.04 10.62
N LEU A 28 5.00 3.51 9.53
CA LEU A 28 5.98 2.43 9.59
C LEU A 28 7.25 2.90 8.86
N PRO A 29 8.34 3.23 9.57
CA PRO A 29 9.50 3.92 9.01
C PRO A 29 10.27 3.09 7.97
N ALA A 30 10.42 1.78 8.21
CA ALA A 30 11.02 0.85 7.27
C ALA A 30 10.45 -0.56 7.49
N LEU A 31 9.96 -1.17 6.41
CA LEU A 31 9.45 -2.54 6.41
C LEU A 31 10.08 -3.35 5.28
N GLY A 32 10.65 -4.50 5.66
CA GLY A 32 11.10 -5.53 4.74
C GLY A 32 10.39 -6.84 5.07
N LEU A 33 9.48 -7.29 4.21
CA LEU A 33 8.77 -8.58 4.37
C LEU A 33 8.80 -9.39 3.08
N GLN A 34 8.71 -10.71 3.20
CA GLN A 34 8.48 -11.53 2.01
C GLN A 34 7.00 -11.51 1.62
N TYR A 35 6.09 -11.67 2.60
CA TYR A 35 4.66 -11.75 2.36
C TYR A 35 3.86 -10.89 3.34
N LEU A 36 2.98 -10.06 2.80
CA LEU A 36 2.01 -9.29 3.56
C LEU A 36 0.59 -9.53 2.99
N SER A 37 -0.32 -9.94 3.86
CA SER A 37 -1.74 -10.11 3.53
C SER A 37 -2.61 -9.30 4.48
N LEU A 38 -3.43 -8.42 3.92
CA LEU A 38 -4.32 -7.53 4.66
C LEU A 38 -5.68 -7.54 3.97
N PRO A 39 -6.65 -8.38 4.42
CA PRO A 39 -7.93 -8.57 3.74
C PRO A 39 -8.75 -7.28 3.62
N ALA A 40 -8.76 -6.47 4.68
CA ALA A 40 -9.47 -5.20 4.72
C ALA A 40 -8.68 -4.17 5.54
N LEU A 41 -8.41 -3.02 4.93
CA LEU A 41 -7.71 -1.92 5.59
C LEU A 41 -8.42 -0.59 5.32
N GLY A 42 -8.81 0.09 6.40
CA GLY A 42 -9.36 1.44 6.38
C GLY A 42 -8.50 2.38 7.22
N LEU A 43 -7.83 3.35 6.60
CA LEU A 43 -7.07 4.37 7.34
C LEU A 43 -7.34 5.78 6.83
N GLN A 44 -7.23 6.77 7.70
CA GLN A 44 -7.20 8.17 7.23
C GLN A 44 -5.81 8.52 6.70
N TYR A 45 -4.75 8.19 7.44
CA TYR A 45 -3.38 8.53 7.06
C TYR A 45 -2.43 7.34 7.19
N LEU A 46 -1.70 7.07 6.11
CA LEU A 46 -0.64 6.07 6.05
C LEU A 46 0.65 6.69 5.53
N SER A 47 1.72 6.59 6.31
CA SER A 47 3.07 7.01 5.93
C SER A 47 4.05 5.84 6.00
N LEU A 48 4.71 5.59 4.88
CA LEU A 48 5.63 4.47 4.68
C LEU A 48 6.88 4.96 3.95
N PRO A 49 7.90 5.49 4.66
CA PRO A 49 9.09 6.08 4.04
C PRO A 49 9.84 5.11 3.12
N ALA A 50 10.01 3.87 3.55
CA ALA A 50 10.65 2.82 2.78
C ALA A 50 9.94 1.47 2.97
N LEU A 51 9.52 0.88 1.86
CA LEU A 51 8.87 -0.43 1.85
C LEU A 51 9.46 -1.33 0.76
N GLY A 52 9.96 -2.50 1.18
CA GLY A 52 10.41 -3.57 0.30
C GLY A 52 9.62 -4.84 0.58
N LEU A 53 8.81 -5.30 -0.38
CA LEU A 53 8.11 -6.59 -0.27
C LEU A 53 8.26 -7.44 -1.53
N GLN A 54 8.25 -8.75 -1.37
CA GLN A 54 8.11 -9.64 -2.53
C GLN A 54 6.65 -9.77 -2.95
N TYR A 55 5.74 -10.00 -2.01
CA TYR A 55 4.32 -10.20 -2.29
C TYR A 55 3.42 -9.40 -1.36
N LEU A 56 2.51 -8.64 -1.95
CA LEU A 56 1.46 -7.91 -1.25
C LEU A 56 0.09 -8.26 -1.82
N SER A 57 -0.82 -8.71 -0.94
CA SER A 57 -2.22 -8.98 -1.27
C SER A 57 -3.16 -8.14 -0.40
N LEU A 58 -3.98 -7.33 -1.06
CA LEU A 58 -4.90 -6.36 -0.45
C LEU A 58 -6.26 -6.41 -1.18
N PRO A 59 -7.21 -7.25 -0.74
CA PRO A 59 -8.52 -7.34 -1.36
C PRO A 59 -9.32 -6.03 -1.32
N ALA A 60 -9.31 -5.33 -0.17
CA ALA A 60 -10.04 -4.07 -0.02
C ALA A 60 -9.20 -3.05 0.76
N LEU A 61 -8.95 -1.90 0.13
CA LEU A 61 -8.22 -0.80 0.75
C LEU A 61 -8.96 0.53 0.54
N GLY A 62 -9.28 1.19 1.66
CA GLY A 62 -9.86 2.53 1.69
C GLY A 62 -8.94 3.47 2.47
N LEU A 63 -8.42 4.50 1.79
CA LEU A 63 -7.46 5.44 2.35
C LEU A 63 -7.80 6.88 1.96
N GLN A 64 -7.64 7.83 2.87
CA GLN A 64 -7.73 9.25 2.51
C GLN A 64 -6.37 9.77 2.01
N TYR A 65 -5.30 9.53 2.75
CA TYR A 65 -3.96 10.00 2.41
C TYR A 65 -2.93 8.89 2.51
N LEU A 66 -2.16 8.71 1.44
CA LEU A 66 -1.04 7.78 1.37
C LEU A 66 0.23 8.49 0.90
N SER A 67 1.30 8.39 1.70
CA SER A 67 2.64 8.88 1.37
C SER A 67 3.66 7.74 1.36
N LEU A 68 4.28 7.52 0.21
CA LEU A 68 5.24 6.45 -0.06
C LEU A 68 6.46 6.98 -0.84
N PRO A 69 7.48 7.52 -0.17
CA PRO A 69 8.68 8.03 -0.81
C PRO A 69 9.43 6.97 -1.63
N ALA A 70 9.61 5.77 -1.09
CA ALA A 70 10.29 4.67 -1.78
C ALA A 70 9.58 3.34 -1.59
N LEU A 71 9.14 2.75 -2.71
CA LEU A 71 8.47 1.45 -2.73
C LEU A 71 9.13 0.53 -3.77
N GLY A 72 9.57 -0.64 -3.29
CA GLY A 72 10.05 -1.75 -4.12
C GLY A 72 9.17 -2.98 -3.91
N LEU A 73 8.46 -3.42 -4.95
CA LEU A 73 7.57 -4.58 -4.92
C LEU A 73 7.83 -5.51 -6.10
N GLN A 74 7.83 -6.83 -5.89
CA GLN A 74 7.80 -7.76 -7.02
C GLN A 74 6.36 -7.99 -7.50
N TYR A 75 5.46 -8.32 -6.58
CA TYR A 75 4.06 -8.62 -6.90
C TYR A 75 3.10 -7.85 -6.01
N LEU A 76 2.17 -7.13 -6.65
CA LEU A 76 1.07 -6.43 -5.98
C LEU A 76 -0.26 -6.88 -6.58
N SER A 77 -1.11 -7.46 -5.73
CA SER A 77 -2.50 -7.80 -6.06
C SER A 77 -3.44 -6.98 -5.16
N LEU A 78 -4.17 -6.06 -5.77
CA LEU A 78 -5.18 -5.24 -5.12
C LEU A 78 -6.50 -5.42 -5.84
N SER A 79 -7.55 -5.92 -5.18
CA SER A 79 -8.84 -6.12 -5.89
C SER A 79 -9.64 -4.83 -6.01
N ALA A 80 -9.69 -4.04 -4.93
CA ALA A 80 -10.35 -2.74 -4.92
C ALA A 80 -9.54 -1.74 -4.08
N LEU A 81 -9.28 -0.57 -4.67
CA LEU A 81 -8.59 0.54 -4.02
C LEU A 81 -9.42 1.81 -4.16
N GLY A 82 -9.73 2.45 -3.03
CA GLY A 82 -10.25 3.81 -2.95
C GLY A 82 -9.25 4.72 -2.23
N LEU A 83 -8.69 5.69 -2.95
CA LEU A 83 -7.74 6.69 -2.43
C LEU A 83 -8.21 8.10 -2.76
N GLN A 84 -8.13 9.04 -1.81
CA GLN A 84 -8.32 10.45 -2.17
C GLN A 84 -7.00 11.08 -2.63
N TYR A 85 -5.91 10.88 -1.88
CA TYR A 85 -4.60 11.46 -2.18
C TYR A 85 -3.50 10.40 -2.12
N LEU A 86 -2.75 10.27 -3.21
CA LEU A 86 -1.57 9.44 -3.31
C LEU A 86 -0.35 10.29 -3.69
N SER A 87 0.65 10.30 -2.81
CA SER A 87 1.98 10.85 -3.09
C SER A 87 3.01 9.73 -3.04
N LEU A 88 3.61 9.42 -4.19
CA LEU A 88 4.59 8.34 -4.29
C LEU A 88 5.79 8.81 -5.11
N THR A 89 6.97 8.93 -4.49
CA THR A 89 8.11 9.56 -5.15
C THR A 89 8.86 8.59 -6.07
N ALA A 90 9.09 7.36 -5.65
CA ALA A 90 9.72 6.31 -6.44
C ALA A 90 9.02 4.96 -6.27
N LEU A 91 8.49 4.42 -7.37
CA LEU A 91 7.89 3.09 -7.45
C LEU A 91 8.73 2.19 -8.36
N GLY A 92 9.23 1.07 -7.82
CA GLY A 92 9.74 -0.06 -8.61
C GLY A 92 8.84 -1.27 -8.40
N LEU A 93 8.12 -1.70 -9.45
CA LEU A 93 7.16 -2.78 -9.34
C LEU A 93 7.19 -3.69 -10.57
N GLN A 94 7.29 -5.01 -10.39
CA GLN A 94 7.34 -5.94 -11.53
C GLN A 94 5.94 -6.31 -12.05
N TYR A 95 5.03 -6.74 -11.17
CA TYR A 95 3.67 -7.14 -11.53
C TYR A 95 2.60 -6.45 -10.69
N LEU A 96 1.72 -5.68 -11.35
CA LEU A 96 0.55 -5.05 -10.73
C LEU A 96 -0.76 -5.59 -11.33
N SER A 97 -1.63 -6.10 -10.46
CA SER A 97 -3.04 -6.38 -10.76
C SER A 97 -3.93 -5.49 -9.90
N LEU A 98 -4.69 -4.60 -10.55
CA LEU A 98 -5.60 -3.66 -9.90
C LEU A 98 -6.92 -3.53 -10.69
N PRO A 99 -7.92 -4.39 -10.42
CA PRO A 99 -9.19 -4.39 -11.15
C PRO A 99 -10.02 -3.12 -11.00
N ALA A 100 -10.03 -2.54 -9.79
CA ALA A 100 -10.80 -1.35 -9.49
C ALA A 100 -9.95 -0.33 -8.72
N LEU A 101 -9.76 0.84 -9.33
CA LEU A 101 -9.08 1.99 -8.74
C LEU A 101 -10.00 3.21 -8.77
N GLY A 102 -10.31 3.77 -7.60
CA GLY A 102 -10.88 5.11 -7.43
C GLY A 102 -9.84 6.05 -6.86
N LEU A 103 -9.45 7.10 -7.57
CA LEU A 103 -8.38 8.01 -7.15
C LEU A 103 -8.65 9.46 -7.55
N GLN A 104 -8.62 10.40 -6.59
CA GLN A 104 -8.84 11.83 -6.89
C GLN A 104 -7.55 12.60 -7.22
N TYR A 105 -6.45 12.37 -6.50
CA TYR A 105 -5.19 13.09 -6.69
C TYR A 105 -3.98 12.16 -6.66
N LEU A 106 -3.13 12.23 -7.70
CA LEU A 106 -1.92 11.42 -7.86
C LEU A 106 -0.69 12.30 -8.11
N SER A 107 0.37 12.07 -7.33
CA SER A 107 1.72 12.58 -7.61
C SER A 107 2.70 11.41 -7.69
N LEU A 108 3.34 11.23 -8.87
CA LEU A 108 4.19 10.09 -9.17
C LEU A 108 5.35 10.46 -10.13
N PRO A 109 6.43 11.09 -9.63
CA PRO A 109 7.51 11.57 -10.49
C PRO A 109 8.40 10.45 -11.06
N ALA A 110 8.52 9.28 -10.42
CA ALA A 110 9.29 8.15 -10.94
C ALA A 110 8.55 6.82 -10.76
N LEU A 111 8.32 6.13 -11.89
CA LEU A 111 7.69 4.82 -11.95
C LEU A 111 8.48 3.89 -12.88
N GLY A 112 8.80 2.70 -12.37
CA GLY A 112 9.26 1.54 -13.12
C GLY A 112 8.26 0.39 -12.99
N LEU A 113 7.61 0.04 -14.10
CA LEU A 113 6.67 -1.09 -14.20
C LEU A 113 7.06 -2.04 -15.34
N GLN A 114 6.94 -3.35 -15.11
CA GLN A 114 7.09 -4.34 -16.17
C GLN A 114 5.74 -4.86 -16.69
N TYR A 115 4.81 -5.18 -15.79
CA TYR A 115 3.50 -5.71 -16.14
C TYR A 115 2.38 -5.03 -15.34
N LEU A 116 1.32 -4.64 -16.04
CA LEU A 116 0.21 -3.85 -15.52
C LEU A 116 -1.13 -4.37 -16.04
N SER A 117 -2.08 -4.64 -15.13
CA SER A 117 -3.48 -4.95 -15.44
C SER A 117 -4.42 -4.02 -14.68
N LEU A 118 -5.15 -3.16 -15.41
CA LEU A 118 -6.05 -2.12 -14.91
C LEU A 118 -7.33 -2.06 -15.77
N PRO A 119 -8.29 -2.99 -15.57
CA PRO A 119 -9.52 -3.04 -16.38
C PRO A 119 -10.51 -1.90 -16.09
N ALA A 120 -10.52 -1.31 -14.89
CA ALA A 120 -11.38 -0.16 -14.56
C ALA A 120 -10.62 0.90 -13.77
N LEU A 121 -10.60 2.11 -14.33
CA LEU A 121 -10.02 3.32 -13.72
C LEU A 121 -11.12 4.36 -13.53
N GLY A 122 -11.40 4.72 -12.28
CA GLY A 122 -12.19 5.89 -11.91
C GLY A 122 -11.26 6.98 -11.38
N LEU A 123 -11.16 8.09 -12.10
CA LEU A 123 -10.53 9.33 -11.62
C LEU A 123 -11.62 10.28 -11.11
#